data_AF-A0A936MID1-F1
#
_entry.id   AF-A0A936MID1-F1
#
_cell.length_a   1.000
_cell.length_b   1.000
_cell.length_c   1.000
_cell.angle_alpha   90.00
_cell.angle_beta   90.00
_cell.angle_gamma   90.00
#
_symmetry.space_group_name_H-M   'P 1'
#
loop_
_entity.id
_entity.type
_entity.pdbx_description
1 polymer ?
#
loop_
_entity_poly.entity_id
_entity_poly.type
_entity_poly.pdbx_seq_one_letter_code
_entity_poly.pdbx_strand_id
1 'polypeptide(L)'
;MTEAQKTLPKWILIVSGFFAILELVVSVSLCITPQSALDNVDLTAKGVNFLVYMLAARQFALGVIFGYATLKKSIPMLTITYIFFLVLVVGEFFIGIKQNENSMMIAASVMTFICAAMIFAINKKR
;
A
#
# COMPACT_ATOMS: atom_id res chain seq x y z
N MET A 1 18.10 11.48 25.00
CA MET A 1 16.68 11.46 24.60
C MET A 1 16.34 12.87 24.18
N THR A 2 16.26 13.16 22.89
CA THR A 2 16.11 14.52 22.36
C THR A 2 14.68 14.79 21.88
N GLU A 3 14.18 15.96 22.28
CA GLU A 3 12.79 16.43 22.31
C GLU A 3 12.12 16.72 20.94
N ALA A 4 12.42 15.93 19.91
CA ALA A 4 11.78 16.07 18.59
C ALA A 4 10.61 15.09 18.37
N GLN A 5 10.17 14.36 19.40
CA GLN A 5 8.95 13.56 19.33
C GLN A 5 7.72 14.48 19.53
N LYS A 6 7.40 15.30 18.51
CA LYS A 6 6.00 15.68 18.27
C LYS A 6 5.26 14.35 18.17
N THR A 7 4.59 13.95 19.24
CA THR A 7 3.97 12.64 19.39
C THR A 7 2.99 12.44 18.25
N LEU A 8 3.33 11.53 17.33
CA LEU A 8 2.42 11.13 16.27
C LEU A 8 1.09 10.72 16.93
N PRO A 9 -0.05 11.27 16.48
CA PRO A 9 -1.35 10.89 17.01
C PRO A 9 -1.50 9.38 16.93
N LYS A 10 -1.94 8.74 18.02
CA LYS A 10 -2.13 7.28 18.07
C LYS A 10 -2.99 6.77 16.91
N TRP A 11 -3.96 7.56 16.45
CA TRP A 11 -4.78 7.24 15.28
C TRP A 11 -3.98 7.09 13.97
N ILE A 12 -2.99 7.94 13.70
CA ILE A 12 -2.15 7.81 12.49
C ILE A 12 -1.34 6.52 12.56
N LEU A 13 -0.79 6.20 13.73
CA LEU A 13 -0.05 4.94 13.94
C LEU A 13 -0.95 3.70 13.79
N ILE A 14 -2.19 3.77 14.27
CA ILE A 14 -3.17 2.67 14.11
C ILE A 14 -3.49 2.47 12.62
N VAL A 15 -3.78 3.55 11.89
CA VAL A 15 -4.10 3.47 10.46
C VAL A 15 -2.89 2.97 9.66
N SER A 16 -1.68 3.47 9.92
CA SER A 16 -0.46 3.00 9.26
C SER A 16 -0.11 1.55 9.59
N GLY A 17 -0.36 1.10 10.83
CA GLY A 17 -0.23 -0.29 11.21
C GLY A 17 -1.24 -1.19 10.52
N PHE A 18 -2.48 -0.74 10.35
CA PHE A 18 -3.49 -1.46 9.59
C PHE A 18 -3.09 -1.60 8.12
N PHE A 19 -2.59 -0.54 7.50
CA PHE A 19 -2.02 -0.59 6.14
C PHE A 19 -0.86 -1.59 6.05
N ALA A 20 0.07 -1.58 7.01
CA ALA A 20 1.18 -2.54 7.03
C ALA A 20 0.70 -4.00 7.02
N ILE A 21 -0.31 -4.30 7.83
CA ILE A 21 -0.89 -5.66 7.91
C ILE A 21 -1.61 -6.00 6.61
N LEU A 22 -2.39 -5.07 6.06
CA LEU A 22 -3.14 -5.27 4.81
C LEU A 22 -2.17 -5.60 3.66
N GLU A 23 -1.09 -4.84 3.51
CA GLU A 23 -0.07 -5.08 2.48
C GLU A 23 0.61 -6.46 2.62
N LEU A 24 0.91 -6.88 3.85
CA LEU A 24 1.47 -8.21 4.11
C LEU A 24 0.48 -9.33 3.77
N VAL A 25 -0.81 -9.16 4.12
CA VAL A 25 -1.86 -10.12 3.79
C VAL A 25 -2.06 -10.22 2.28
N VAL A 26 -2.06 -9.09 1.58
CA VAL A 26 -2.15 -9.05 0.10
C VAL A 26 -0.96 -9.76 -0.54
N SER A 27 0.25 -9.51 -0.05
CA SER A 27 1.45 -10.22 -0.52
C SER A 27 1.35 -11.74 -0.35
N VAL A 28 0.91 -12.20 0.83
CA VAL A 28 0.71 -13.64 1.09
C VAL A 28 -0.39 -14.22 0.20
N SER A 29 -1.50 -13.49 0.02
CA SER A 29 -2.61 -13.91 -0.85
C SER A 29 -2.17 -14.07 -2.31
N LEU A 30 -1.36 -13.13 -2.82
CA LEU A 30 -0.79 -13.21 -4.16
C LEU A 30 0.16 -14.41 -4.33
N CYS A 31 0.85 -14.84 -3.28
CA CYS A 31 1.73 -16.01 -3.32
C CYS A 31 0.99 -17.34 -3.25
N ILE A 32 -0.12 -17.43 -2.51
CA ILE A 32 -0.85 -18.68 -2.25
C ILE A 32 -2.01 -18.87 -3.24
N THR A 33 -2.75 -17.82 -3.50
CA THR A 33 -3.97 -17.83 -4.34
C THR A 33 -3.97 -16.64 -5.31
N PRO A 34 -3.07 -16.64 -6.31
CA PRO A 34 -3.02 -15.58 -7.31
C PRO A 34 -4.25 -15.57 -8.22
N GLN A 35 -4.87 -16.73 -8.42
CA GLN A 35 -6.12 -16.92 -9.17
C GLN A 35 -7.23 -16.01 -8.66
N SER A 36 -7.49 -15.99 -7.35
CA SER A 36 -8.55 -15.19 -6.73
C SER A 36 -8.27 -13.69 -6.67
N ALA A 37 -7.07 -13.25 -7.06
CA ALA A 37 -6.67 -11.85 -7.05
C ALA A 37 -6.54 -11.25 -8.47
N LEU A 38 -6.49 -12.11 -9.50
CA LEU A 38 -6.25 -11.74 -10.89
C LEU A 38 -7.13 -12.61 -11.82
N ASP A 39 -8.44 -12.53 -11.62
CA ASP A 39 -9.45 -13.33 -12.33
C ASP A 39 -9.37 -13.19 -13.87
N ASN A 40 -8.79 -12.10 -14.37
CA ASN A 40 -8.67 -11.80 -15.81
C ASN A 40 -7.29 -12.12 -16.43
N VAL A 41 -6.37 -12.78 -15.71
CA VAL A 41 -5.03 -13.09 -16.23
C VAL A 41 -4.83 -14.58 -16.42
N ASP A 42 -4.46 -14.97 -17.64
CA ASP A 42 -4.22 -16.36 -18.03
C ASP A 42 -2.93 -16.89 -17.38
N LEU A 43 -3.06 -17.46 -16.17
CA LEU A 43 -1.93 -17.94 -15.34
C LEU A 43 -1.15 -19.11 -15.96
N THR A 44 -1.63 -19.67 -17.07
CA THR A 44 -0.94 -20.70 -17.85
C THR A 44 0.08 -20.11 -18.84
N ALA A 45 0.04 -18.81 -19.11
CA ALA A 45 1.00 -18.14 -19.98
C ALA A 45 2.36 -17.94 -19.29
N LYS A 46 3.44 -18.34 -19.97
CA LYS A 46 4.82 -18.17 -19.47
C LYS A 46 5.09 -16.69 -19.16
N GLY A 47 5.37 -16.37 -17.89
CA GLY A 47 5.73 -15.03 -17.43
C GLY A 47 4.70 -14.36 -16.50
N VAL A 48 3.45 -14.82 -16.49
CA VAL A 48 2.41 -14.26 -15.61
C VAL A 48 2.73 -14.52 -14.14
N ASN A 49 3.10 -15.76 -13.78
CA ASN A 49 3.49 -16.09 -12.41
C ASN A 49 4.68 -15.26 -11.91
N PHE A 50 5.61 -14.89 -12.81
CA PHE A 50 6.72 -14.00 -12.46
C PHE A 50 6.24 -12.59 -12.11
N LEU A 51 5.30 -12.03 -12.88
CA LEU A 51 4.69 -10.73 -12.59
C LEU A 51 3.93 -10.75 -11.25
N VAL A 52 3.21 -11.84 -10.97
CA VAL A 52 2.51 -12.04 -9.69
C VAL A 52 3.49 -12.04 -8.52
N TYR A 53 4.57 -12.81 -8.59
CA TYR A 53 5.56 -12.83 -7.51
C TYR A 53 6.32 -11.50 -7.37
N MET A 54 6.55 -10.77 -8.46
CA MET A 54 7.12 -9.42 -8.42
C MET A 54 6.17 -8.43 -7.72
N LEU A 55 4.87 -8.51 -8.02
CA LEU A 55 3.82 -7.74 -7.34
C LEU A 55 3.71 -8.12 -5.85
N ALA A 56 3.76 -9.41 -5.52
CA ALA A 56 3.73 -9.90 -4.14
C ALA A 56 4.95 -9.41 -3.34
N ALA A 57 6.14 -9.46 -3.92
CA ALA A 57 7.37 -8.94 -3.30
C ALA A 57 7.30 -7.42 -3.08
N ARG A 58 6.64 -6.69 -3.97
CA ARG A 58 6.42 -5.24 -3.84
C ARG A 58 5.48 -4.93 -2.67
N GLN A 59 4.32 -5.58 -2.58
CA GLN A 59 3.40 -5.38 -1.46
C GLN A 59 4.03 -5.82 -0.12
N PHE A 60 4.85 -6.87 -0.13
CA PHE A 60 5.62 -7.27 1.04
C PHE A 60 6.58 -6.15 1.51
N ALA A 61 7.37 -5.60 0.59
CA ALA A 61 8.33 -4.56 0.90
C ALA A 61 7.64 -3.31 1.48
N LEU A 62 6.51 -2.88 0.91
CA LEU A 62 5.73 -1.75 1.41
C LEU A 62 5.14 -2.05 2.79
N GLY A 63 4.59 -3.24 3.01
CA GLY A 63 4.08 -3.68 4.31
C GLY A 63 5.16 -3.62 5.39
N VAL A 64 6.37 -4.09 5.09
CA VAL A 64 7.52 -4.02 6.00
C VAL A 64 7.96 -2.58 6.24
N ILE A 65 8.01 -1.72 5.22
CA ILE A 65 8.38 -0.31 5.36
C ILE A 65 7.34 0.44 6.20
N PHE A 66 6.04 0.21 5.98
CA PHE A 66 4.95 0.78 6.78
C PHE A 66 5.01 0.29 8.22
N GLY A 67 5.22 -1.01 8.44
CA GLY A 67 5.36 -1.59 9.77
C GLY A 67 6.55 -0.99 10.52
N TYR A 68 7.71 -0.93 9.87
CA TYR A 68 8.92 -0.35 10.46
C TYR A 68 8.78 1.15 10.73
N ALA A 69 8.20 1.92 9.80
CA ALA A 69 7.96 3.36 9.98
C ALA A 69 6.98 3.62 11.13
N THR A 70 5.98 2.76 11.30
CA THR A 70 5.02 2.80 12.42
C THR A 70 5.69 2.48 13.75
N LEU A 71 6.55 1.44 13.81
CA LEU A 71 7.30 1.07 15.02
C LEU A 71 8.30 2.17 15.44
N LYS A 72 9.02 2.76 14.48
CA LYS A 72 9.97 3.85 14.75
C LYS A 72 9.30 5.20 15.03
N LYS A 73 7.98 5.32 14.86
CA LYS A 73 7.21 6.57 15.03
C LYS A 73 7.86 7.76 14.30
N SER A 74 8.41 7.54 13.12
CA SER A 74 9.13 8.57 12.36
C SER A 74 8.21 9.24 11.35
N ILE A 75 7.84 10.51 11.62
CA ILE A 75 7.03 11.35 10.73
C ILE A 75 7.60 11.45 9.31
N PRO A 76 8.89 11.76 9.10
CA PRO A 76 9.43 11.88 7.74
C PRO A 76 9.40 10.54 6.99
N MET A 77 9.64 9.42 7.69
CA MET A 77 9.61 8.09 7.09
C MET A 77 8.19 7.70 6.66
N LEU A 78 7.20 7.91 7.53
CA LEU A 78 5.78 7.70 7.22
C LEU A 78 5.31 8.52 6.02
N THR A 79 5.72 9.79 5.95
CA THR A 79 5.35 10.66 4.82
C THR A 79 5.89 10.14 3.50
N ILE A 80 7.15 9.72 3.46
CA ILE A 80 7.77 9.14 2.27
C ILE A 80 7.04 7.85 1.88
N THR A 81 6.77 6.96 2.84
CA THR A 81 6.04 5.71 2.57
C THR A 81 4.64 5.98 2.00
N TYR A 82 3.90 6.95 2.54
CA TYR A 82 2.60 7.35 2.01
C TYR A 82 2.66 7.91 0.59
N ILE A 83 3.70 8.69 0.27
CA ILE A 83 3.91 9.20 -1.10
C ILE A 83 4.17 8.04 -2.07
N PHE A 84 5.06 7.12 -1.72
CA PHE A 84 5.34 5.94 -2.55
C PHE A 84 4.10 5.08 -2.73
N PHE A 85 3.33 4.89 -1.66
CA PHE A 85 2.08 4.14 -1.71
C PHE A 85 1.03 4.84 -2.59
N LEU A 86 0.91 6.16 -2.52
CA LEU A 86 0.01 6.92 -3.38
C LEU A 86 0.39 6.81 -4.87
N VAL A 87 1.67 6.93 -5.22
CA VAL A 87 2.14 6.74 -6.61
C VAL A 87 1.77 5.35 -7.11
N LEU A 88 1.88 4.34 -6.25
CA LEU A 88 1.54 2.96 -6.58
C LEU A 88 0.06 2.73 -6.81
N VAL A 89 -0.78 3.22 -5.91
CA VAL A 89 -2.25 3.10 -6.03
C VAL A 89 -2.76 3.85 -7.27
N VAL A 90 -2.16 5.01 -7.59
CA VAL A 90 -2.46 5.72 -8.84
C VAL A 90 -2.07 4.87 -10.06
N GLY A 91 -0.92 4.18 -10.02
CA GLY A 91 -0.54 3.24 -11.06
C GLY A 91 -1.55 2.09 -11.22
N GLU A 92 -2.02 1.52 -10.11
CA GLU A 92 -3.05 0.47 -10.11
C GLU A 92 -4.39 0.97 -10.66
N PHE A 93 -4.76 2.23 -10.39
CA PHE A 93 -5.95 2.85 -10.97
C PHE A 93 -5.89 2.90 -12.51
N PHE A 94 -4.75 3.30 -13.08
CA PHE A 94 -4.57 3.29 -14.54
C PHE A 94 -4.60 1.87 -15.13
N ILE A 95 -4.04 0.88 -14.42
CA ILE A 95 -4.11 -0.52 -14.83
C ILE A 95 -5.57 -1.00 -14.78
N GLY A 96 -6.33 -0.67 -13.75
CA GLY A 96 -7.75 -1.00 -13.60
C GLY A 96 -8.61 -0.43 -14.73
N ILE A 97 -8.35 0.83 -15.15
CA ILE A 97 -9.01 1.43 -16.33
C ILE A 97 -8.68 0.61 -17.59
N LYS A 98 -7.42 0.23 -17.78
CA LYS A 98 -6.99 -0.52 -18.97
C LYS A 98 -7.57 -1.94 -19.01
N GLN A 99 -7.80 -2.56 -17.84
CA GLN A 99 -8.39 -3.89 -17.72
C GLN A 99 -9.93 -3.88 -17.60
N ASN A 100 -10.58 -2.70 -17.60
CA ASN A 100 -12.03 -2.55 -17.37
C ASN A 100 -12.54 -3.23 -16.08
N GLU A 101 -11.68 -3.36 -15.07
CA GLU A 101 -12.06 -3.94 -13.79
C GLU A 101 -12.59 -2.85 -12.84
N ASN A 102 -13.92 -2.74 -12.79
CA ASN A 102 -14.59 -1.77 -11.90
C ASN A 102 -14.18 -1.95 -10.42
N SER A 103 -13.91 -3.18 -9.98
CA SER A 103 -13.47 -3.47 -8.60
C SER A 103 -12.12 -2.83 -8.28
N MET A 104 -11.11 -3.03 -9.14
CA MET A 104 -9.79 -2.40 -8.99
C MET A 104 -9.87 -0.87 -9.07
N MET A 105 -10.67 -0.32 -9.98
CA MET A 105 -10.83 1.13 -10.11
C MET A 105 -11.42 1.76 -8.84
N ILE A 106 -12.46 1.16 -8.27
CA ILE A 106 -13.11 1.66 -7.06
C ILE A 106 -12.16 1.54 -5.86
N ALA A 107 -11.51 0.39 -5.69
CA ALA A 107 -10.55 0.17 -4.60
C ALA A 107 -9.38 1.16 -4.67
N ALA A 108 -8.78 1.35 -5.85
CA ALA A 108 -7.67 2.27 -6.04
C ALA A 108 -8.09 3.73 -5.84
N SER A 109 -9.30 4.12 -6.25
CA SER A 109 -9.82 5.47 -6.02
C SER A 109 -9.98 5.77 -4.53
N VAL A 110 -10.59 4.84 -3.78
CA VAL A 110 -10.79 4.97 -2.33
C VAL A 110 -9.44 5.04 -1.61
N MET A 111 -8.51 4.15 -1.94
CA MET A 111 -7.17 4.13 -1.34
C MET A 111 -6.38 5.40 -1.64
N THR A 112 -6.49 5.96 -2.85
CA THR A 112 -5.86 7.24 -3.21
C THR A 112 -6.39 8.38 -2.34
N PHE A 113 -7.72 8.44 -2.14
CA PHE A 113 -8.33 9.44 -1.26
C PHE A 113 -7.86 9.31 0.19
N ILE A 114 -7.79 8.08 0.73
CA ILE A 114 -7.32 7.85 2.09
C ILE A 114 -5.86 8.26 2.24
N CYS A 115 -5.01 7.96 1.27
CA CYS A 115 -3.59 8.34 1.29
C CYS A 115 -3.39 9.85 1.20
N ALA A 116 -4.12 10.52 0.31
CA ALA A 116 -4.11 11.97 0.21
C ALA A 116 -4.57 12.64 1.51
N ALA A 117 -5.63 12.12 2.15
CA ALA A 117 -6.12 12.59 3.44
C ALA A 117 -5.09 12.37 4.56
N MET A 118 -4.39 11.23 4.57
CA MET A 118 -3.34 10.91 5.53
C MET A 118 -2.11 11.83 5.36
N ILE A 119 -1.67 12.05 4.12
CA ILE A 119 -0.58 13.00 3.82
C ILE A 119 -0.98 14.41 4.27
N PHE A 120 -2.20 14.85 3.96
CA PHE A 120 -2.70 16.16 4.38
C PHE A 120 -2.80 16.29 5.90
N ALA A 121 -3.26 15.27 6.60
CA ALA A 121 -3.34 15.25 8.07
C ALA A 121 -1.95 15.28 8.74
N ILE A 122 -0.95 14.62 8.14
CA ILE A 122 0.44 14.66 8.60
C ILE A 122 1.05 16.04 8.34
N ASN A 123 0.86 16.60 7.13
CA ASN A 123 1.47 17.86 6.72
C ASN A 123 0.84 19.08 7.41
N LYS A 124 -0.47 19.05 7.69
CA LYS A 124 -1.19 20.09 8.48
C LYS A 124 -0.70 20.18 9.93
N LYS A 125 -0.07 19.14 10.47
CA LYS A 125 0.45 19.07 11.84
C LYS A 125 1.96 19.34 11.96
N ARG A 126 2.65 19.48 10.84
CA ARG A 126 4.06 19.84 10.80
C ARG A 126 4.23 21.29 11.28
#